data_AF-A0A959QUC2-F1
#
_entry.id   AF-A0A959QUC2-F1
#
_cell.length_a   1.000
_cell.length_b   1.000
_cell.length_c   1.000
_cell.angle_alpha   90.00
_cell.angle_beta   90.00
_cell.angle_gamma   90.00
#
_symmetry.space_group_name_H-M   'P 1'
#
loop_
_entity.id
_entity.type
_entity.pdbx_description
1 polymer ?
#
loop_
_entity_poly.entity_id
_entity_poly.type
_entity_poly.pdbx_seq_one_letter_code
_entity_poly.pdbx_strand_id
1 'polypeptide(L)' 'MRRIRVIPVLLYKNGGLYKTIKFKNPTYIGDPINAVKIFNEKETDELVLLDYNASLDKRGIN' A
#
# COMPACT_ATOMS: atom_id res chain seq x y z
N MET A 1 14.73 -16.46 20.11
CA MET A 1 13.48 -15.66 20.08
C MET A 1 13.14 -15.38 18.62
N ARG A 2 11.86 -15.40 18.24
CA ARG A 2 11.42 -15.11 16.86
C ARG A 2 11.39 -13.60 16.64
N ARG A 3 11.99 -13.10 15.56
CA ARG A 3 11.99 -11.68 15.19
C ARG A 3 10.57 -11.22 14.86
N ILE A 4 10.13 -10.10 15.44
CA ILE A 4 8.88 -9.41 15.05
C ILE A 4 9.15 -8.67 13.73
N ARG A 5 8.24 -8.81 12.77
CA ARG A 5 8.30 -8.11 11.48
C ARG A 5 7.25 -7.00 11.43
N VAL A 6 7.63 -5.84 10.91
CA VAL A 6 6.77 -4.70 10.58
C VAL A 6 6.61 -4.65 9.07
N ILE A 7 5.38 -4.80 8.60
CA ILE A 7 5.05 -4.88 7.17
C ILE A 7 3.96 -3.85 6.84
N PRO A 8 4.32 -2.66 6.31
CA PRO A 8 3.35 -1.67 5.86
C PRO A 8 2.60 -2.17 4.63
N VAL A 9 1.28 -1.94 4.61
CA VAL A 9 0.41 -2.22 3.45
C VAL A 9 -0.05 -0.89 2.86
N LEU A 10 0.36 -0.63 1.63
CA LEU A 10 0.06 0.59 0.89
C LEU A 10 -1.06 0.29 -0.10
N LEU A 11 -2.24 0.89 0.11
CA LEU A 11 -3.34 0.74 -0.84
C LEU A 11 -3.08 1.63 -2.05
N TYR A 12 -2.94 0.99 -3.19
CA TYR A 12 -2.63 1.61 -4.46
C TYR A 12 -3.86 1.66 -5.36
N LYS A 13 -4.02 2.75 -6.09
CA LYS A 13 -4.98 2.87 -7.19
C LYS A 13 -4.48 3.92 -8.16
N ASN A 14 -4.40 3.58 -9.46
CA ASN A 14 -4.11 4.52 -10.55
C ASN A 14 -2.92 5.46 -10.29
N GLY A 15 -1.80 4.93 -9.79
CA GLY A 15 -0.58 5.72 -9.55
C GLY A 15 -0.49 6.39 -8.18
N GLY A 16 -1.58 6.44 -7.41
CA GLY A 16 -1.63 7.07 -6.10
C GLY A 16 -1.84 6.09 -4.94
N LEU A 17 -1.48 6.54 -3.74
CA LEU A 17 -1.82 5.86 -2.49
C LEU A 17 -3.10 6.45 -1.89
N TYR A 18 -3.93 5.58 -1.33
CA TYR A 18 -5.21 5.95 -0.75
C TYR A 18 -5.43 5.33 0.62
N LYS A 19 -6.12 6.04 1.51
CA LYS A 19 -6.75 5.45 2.70
C LYS A 19 -8.23 5.30 2.47
N THR A 20 -8.81 4.23 2.99
CA THR A 20 -10.23 3.90 2.83
C THR A 20 -10.83 3.42 4.15
N ILE A 21 -12.16 3.44 4.23
CA ILE A 21 -12.91 2.75 5.27
C ILE A 21 -13.67 1.61 4.59
N LYS A 22 -13.34 0.35 4.92
CA LYS A 22 -13.90 -0.85 4.26
C LYS A 22 -13.79 -0.79 2.72
N PHE A 23 -12.66 -0.32 2.19
CA PHE A 23 -12.44 -0.09 0.74
C PHE A 23 -13.40 0.91 0.07
N LYS A 24 -14.08 1.74 0.88
CA LYS A 24 -14.96 2.83 0.43
C LYS A 24 -14.38 4.18 0.83
N ASN A 25 -14.93 5.25 0.25
CA ASN A 25 -14.59 6.66 0.54
C ASN A 25 -13.07 6.90 0.50
N PRO A 26 -12.42 6.73 -0.68
CA PRO A 26 -10.98 6.83 -0.78
C PRO A 26 -10.51 8.28 -0.56
N THR A 27 -9.51 8.43 0.30
CA THR A 27 -8.78 9.67 0.52
C THR A 27 -7.37 9.50 -0.02
N TYR A 28 -6.95 10.35 -0.95
CA TYR A 28 -5.58 10.36 -1.45
C TYR A 28 -4.62 10.75 -0.32
N ILE A 29 -3.51 10.02 -0.18
CA ILE A 29 -2.52 10.24 0.88
C ILE A 29 -1.10 10.48 0.37
N GLY A 30 -0.86 10.43 -0.95
CA GLY A 30 0.45 10.69 -1.54
C GLY A 30 0.85 9.72 -2.64
N ASP A 31 2.08 9.84 -3.11
CA ASP A 31 2.68 8.98 -4.13
C ASP A 31 3.40 7.77 -3.52
N PRO A 32 3.47 6.64 -4.25
CA PRO A 32 4.10 5.42 -3.75
C PRO A 32 5.63 5.54 -3.61
N ILE A 33 6.30 6.38 -4.41
CA ILE A 33 7.77 6.49 -4.41
C ILE A 33 8.25 7.08 -3.08
N ASN A 34 7.65 8.19 -2.65
CA ASN A 34 7.97 8.82 -1.38
C ASN A 34 7.62 7.92 -0.19
N ALA A 35 6.47 7.23 -0.23
CA ALA A 35 6.10 6.30 0.83
C ALA A 35 7.12 5.15 0.98
N VAL A 36 7.56 4.54 -0.12
CA VAL A 36 8.58 3.50 -0.11
C VAL A 36 9.90 4.03 0.47
N LYS A 37 10.33 5.23 0.06
CA LYS A 37 11.54 5.87 0.60
C LYS A 37 11.45 6.05 2.12
N ILE A 38 10.33 6.57 2.62
CA ILE A 38 10.11 6.76 4.07
C ILE A 38 10.18 5.43 4.81
N PHE A 39 9.49 4.39 4.34
CA PHE A 39 9.50 3.09 5.03
C PHE A 39 10.86 2.39 4.96
N ASN A 40 11.60 2.57 3.87
CA ASN A 40 12.99 2.10 3.76
C ASN A 40 13.91 2.81 4.77
N GLU A 41 13.79 4.14 4.94
CA GLU A 41 14.51 4.89 5.98
C GLU A 41 14.10 4.49 7.41
N LYS A 42 12.91 3.90 7.58
CA LYS A 42 12.44 3.34 8.86
C LYS A 42 12.79 1.86 9.04
N GLU A 43 13.57 1.28 8.12
CA GLU A 43 14.06 -0.10 8.17
C GLU A 43 12.95 -1.14 8.38
N THR A 44 11.79 -0.94 7.74
CA THR A 44 10.70 -1.93 7.77
C THR A 44 11.15 -3.22 7.11
N ASP A 45 10.73 -4.36 7.67
CA ASP A 45 11.19 -5.67 7.21
C ASP A 45 10.76 -5.98 5.78
N GLU A 46 9.52 -5.64 5.43
CA GLU A 46 8.89 -5.88 4.13
C GLU A 46 7.87 -4.79 3.83
N LEU A 47 7.42 -4.67 2.58
CA LEU A 47 6.39 -3.73 2.15
C LEU A 47 5.42 -4.41 1.19
N VAL A 48 4.12 -4.14 1.33
CA VAL A 48 3.09 -4.62 0.42
C VAL A 48 2.45 -3.45 -0.32
N LEU A 49 2.52 -3.46 -1.65
CA LEU A 49 1.74 -2.57 -2.50
C LEU A 49 0.50 -3.32 -2.98
N LEU A 50 -0.68 -2.89 -2.53
CA LEU A 50 -1.94 -3.59 -2.78
C LEU A 50 -2.85 -2.74 -3.66
N ASP A 51 -3.07 -3.17 -4.90
CA ASP A 51 -4.11 -2.58 -5.74
C ASP A 51 -5.50 -2.99 -5.25
N TYR A 52 -6.12 -2.12 -4.46
CA TYR A 52 -7.39 -2.42 -3.80
C TYR A 52 -8.60 -2.35 -4.76
N ASN A 53 -8.40 -1.87 -5.99
CA ASN A 53 -9.47 -1.64 -6.95
C ASN A 53 -9.46 -2.64 -8.12
N ALA A 54 -8.40 -3.46 -8.23
CA ALA A 54 -8.19 -4.40 -9.35
C ALA A 54 -9.40 -5.30 -9.64
N SER A 55 -10.01 -5.91 -8.62
CA SER A 55 -11.17 -6.79 -8.81
C SER A 55 -12.40 -6.06 -9.34
N LEU A 56 -12.62 -4.80 -8.94
CA LEU A 56 -13.70 -3.97 -9.46
C LEU A 56 -13.44 -3.55 -10.91
N ASP A 57 -12.17 -3.31 -11.24
CA ASP A 57 -11.73 -2.98 -12.59
C ASP A 57 -11.59 -4.20 -13.50
N LYS A 58 -11.91 -5.41 -13.01
CA LYS A 58 -11.72 -6.70 -13.70
C LYS A 58 -10.28 -6.92 -14.18
N ARG A 59 -9.31 -6.39 -13.45
CA ARG A 59 -7.88 -6.62 -13.70
C ARG A 59 -7.41 -7.88 -12.99
N GLY A 60 -6.51 -8.62 -13.64
CA GLY A 60 -5.92 -9.84 -13.10
C GLY A 60 -4.93 -9.59 -11.96
N ILE A 61 -4.43 -10.67 -11.37
CA ILE A 61 -3.32 -10.63 -10.43
C ILE A 61 -2.05 -10.28 -11.25
N ASN A 62 -1.34 -9.23 -10.83
CA ASN A 62 -0.03 -8.86 -11.37
C ASN A 62 1.09 -9.38 -10.47
#